data_AF-A0AAU7MVF5-F1
#
_entry.id   AF-A0AAU7MVF5-F1
#
_cell.length_a   1.000
_cell.length_b   1.000
_cell.length_c   1.000
_cell.angle_alpha   90.00
_cell.angle_beta   90.00
_cell.angle_gamma   90.00
#
_symmetry.space_group_name_H-M   'P 1'
#
loop_
_entity.id
_entity.type
_entity.pdbx_description
1 polymer ?
#
loop_
_entity_poly.entity_id
_entity_poly.type
_entity_poly.pdbx_seq_one_letter_code
_entity_poly.pdbx_strand_id
1 'polypeptide(L)'
;MKSISKKINLWTLLIWSMTLCLAVSCSKDEGTDPPIDKGGENGGEENDDLEAINAYIENLSYNPDELLNVQDTGGSATERTVTNDNTINTGPTLGQLFECRTQDYNLESNFDDVAILRPTNGIVFPGALVVGNQGMLDGAPDPLTLGRAPVTLRLDLPGIGSQGNIVVDNPTNSSVQSSIDNALEWWNANAYQEGYVNASNSSYQASTSYSSKQFSLDVGLNVEWATGSLASQFDYESTTEKRYAGVVFKQVFYTVTMDTPSSPGSVFDTSVSQAAVASAMDSDTPPAYVSSVSYGRIIMVRMETTNTNTSVELDAVLEYAGGVSGVGTVNSTYDEILKTSNITVVTIGGNAEAASEAINLADIESGYGSLNSVITGENAVYSRDNPGVPIAYTIRYLKDNTLAKMGYTTDYRVESCQTFRYDHASVDVDNNSIFDVRYRFIYKTAGTNNTVIGGYNTVNNGQRSVKSPPDGAHDVEVEFQFQDAFVWRALGSPRPYGYLSSQKCFEVTNNLLLQITLSPISCN
;
A
#
# COMPACT_ATOMS: atom_id res chain seq x y z
N MET A 1 44.26 -21.37 22.51
CA MET A 1 45.67 -21.63 22.88
C MET A 1 46.43 -20.31 22.79
N LYS A 2 47.31 -19.99 23.76
CA LYS A 2 48.00 -18.69 23.95
C LYS A 2 47.08 -17.46 24.11
N SER A 3 47.00 -16.96 25.34
CA SER A 3 46.61 -15.58 25.66
C SER A 3 47.82 -14.64 25.58
N ILE A 4 47.57 -13.33 25.44
CA ILE A 4 48.45 -12.27 25.97
C ILE A 4 47.53 -11.17 26.52
N SER A 5 47.77 -10.74 27.75
CA SER A 5 47.14 -9.55 28.35
C SER A 5 48.14 -8.39 28.37
N LYS A 6 47.65 -7.15 28.30
CA LYS A 6 48.46 -5.97 28.59
C LYS A 6 47.74 -5.09 29.61
N LYS A 7 48.40 -4.87 30.75
CA LYS A 7 47.95 -3.95 31.81
C LYS A 7 48.27 -2.51 31.37
N ILE A 8 47.43 -1.57 31.79
CA ILE A 8 47.73 -0.13 31.79
C ILE A 8 47.93 0.28 33.26
N ASN A 9 48.97 1.07 33.54
CA ASN A 9 49.26 1.55 34.89
C ASN A 9 48.41 2.77 35.23
N LEU A 10 47.97 2.85 36.49
CA LEU A 10 47.37 4.03 37.10
C LEU A 10 48.35 4.59 38.14
N TRP A 11 48.75 5.86 38.00
CA TRP A 11 49.61 6.59 38.95
C TRP A 11 48.98 7.95 39.30
N THR A 12 49.39 8.54 40.42
CA THR A 12 48.55 9.43 41.25
C THR A 12 49.18 10.78 41.60
N LEU A 13 48.35 11.69 42.17
CA LEU A 13 48.68 13.00 42.79
C LEU A 13 48.91 14.14 41.76
N LEU A 14 48.54 15.42 42.00
CA LEU A 14 48.59 16.21 43.24
C LEU A 14 47.36 17.13 43.53
N ILE A 15 46.96 17.15 44.82
CA ILE A 15 46.84 18.32 45.74
C ILE A 15 46.11 19.62 45.29
N TRP A 16 44.90 19.79 45.85
CA TRP A 16 44.45 20.89 46.76
C TRP A 16 45.01 22.32 46.61
N SER A 17 44.11 23.31 46.46
CA SER A 17 44.14 24.56 47.25
C SER A 17 42.74 25.19 47.33
N MET A 18 42.56 26.12 48.27
CA MET A 18 41.25 26.60 48.74
C MET A 18 41.32 28.13 48.94
N THR A 19 40.39 28.90 48.38
CA THR A 19 40.23 30.32 48.74
C THR A 19 38.78 30.76 48.61
N LEU A 20 38.25 31.31 49.69
CA LEU A 20 36.93 31.94 49.81
C LEU A 20 37.15 33.32 50.42
N CYS A 21 36.70 34.39 49.76
CA CYS A 21 36.64 35.72 50.35
C CYS A 21 35.40 36.47 49.83
N LEU A 22 34.54 36.87 50.76
CA LEU A 22 33.45 37.84 50.53
C LEU A 22 33.97 39.25 50.83
N ALA A 23 33.42 40.25 50.14
CA ALA A 23 33.60 41.67 50.48
C ALA A 23 32.23 42.38 50.45
N VAL A 24 32.06 43.43 51.27
CA VAL A 24 30.73 43.95 51.64
C VAL A 24 30.68 45.48 51.56
N SER A 25 29.72 45.98 50.77
CA SER A 25 28.90 47.20 50.91
C SER A 25 29.50 48.60 51.22
N CYS A 26 29.03 49.60 50.46
CA CYS A 26 29.05 51.06 50.71
C CYS A 26 30.44 51.76 50.70
N SER A 27 30.56 53.08 50.46
CA SER A 27 29.56 54.18 50.42
C SER A 27 29.84 55.25 49.33
N LYS A 28 28.79 56.01 49.01
CA LYS A 28 28.72 57.39 48.49
C LYS A 28 29.63 58.40 49.22
N ASP A 29 29.87 59.63 48.74
CA ASP A 29 29.52 60.33 47.46
C ASP A 29 30.86 60.93 46.88
N GLU A 30 31.02 61.82 45.89
CA GLU A 30 30.18 62.81 45.15
C GLU A 30 30.84 63.09 43.77
N GLY A 31 30.20 63.81 42.81
CA GLY A 31 30.87 64.15 41.54
C GLY A 31 30.07 64.86 40.42
N THR A 32 29.54 66.06 40.69
CA THR A 32 29.10 67.11 39.71
C THR A 32 28.59 66.72 38.30
N ASP A 33 27.29 66.88 38.07
CA ASP A 33 26.63 66.76 36.75
C ASP A 33 26.93 67.93 35.78
N PRO A 34 27.10 67.63 34.47
CA PRO A 34 26.66 68.45 33.35
C PRO A 34 25.21 68.09 32.94
N PRO A 35 24.49 68.96 32.19
CA PRO A 35 23.04 68.83 32.02
C PRO A 35 22.60 67.66 31.14
N ILE A 36 21.47 67.05 31.53
CA ILE A 36 20.74 66.03 30.77
C ILE A 36 20.15 66.67 29.51
N ASP A 37 20.61 66.25 28.34
CA ASP A 37 19.88 66.43 27.08
C ASP A 37 18.74 65.40 27.01
N LYS A 38 17.59 65.80 26.46
CA LYS A 38 16.43 64.91 26.29
C LYS A 38 16.57 64.12 25.00
N GLY A 39 17.47 63.12 25.03
CA GLY A 39 17.42 62.02 24.08
C GLY A 39 16.02 61.41 24.07
N GLY A 40 15.44 61.25 22.87
CA GLY A 40 14.07 60.79 22.73
C GLY A 40 13.87 59.38 23.28
N GLU A 41 12.69 59.14 23.85
CA GLU A 41 12.21 57.79 24.10
C GLU A 41 12.01 57.11 22.74
N ASN A 42 12.93 56.21 22.36
CA ASN A 42 12.60 55.16 21.42
C ASN A 42 11.54 54.29 22.10
N GLY A 43 10.27 54.63 21.89
CA GLY A 43 9.21 53.65 22.05
C GLY A 43 9.56 52.45 21.17
N GLY A 44 9.48 51.25 21.73
CA GLY A 44 9.35 50.08 20.89
C GLY A 44 8.00 50.21 20.19
N GLU A 45 8.02 50.36 18.87
CA GLU A 45 6.84 50.08 18.06
C GLU A 45 6.60 48.57 18.19
N GLU A 46 5.75 48.18 19.15
CA GLU A 46 5.01 46.93 19.06
C GLU A 46 4.34 46.95 17.68
N ASN A 47 4.56 45.90 16.90
CA ASN A 47 4.03 45.85 15.55
C ASN A 47 2.52 45.58 15.64
N ASP A 48 1.72 46.65 15.68
CA ASP A 48 0.25 46.62 15.77
C ASP A 48 -0.35 45.65 14.72
N ASP A 49 0.23 45.60 13.51
CA ASP A 49 -0.17 44.67 12.45
C ASP A 49 0.15 43.20 12.81
N LEU A 50 1.25 42.89 13.50
CA LEU A 50 1.58 41.51 13.91
C LEU A 50 0.58 40.96 14.94
N GLU A 51 0.22 41.74 15.96
CA GLU A 51 -0.82 41.33 16.91
C GLU A 51 -2.18 41.20 16.23
N ALA A 52 -2.52 42.14 15.34
CA ALA A 52 -3.77 42.09 14.57
C ALA A 52 -3.82 40.89 13.59
N ILE A 53 -2.69 40.49 12.99
CA ILE A 53 -2.57 39.30 12.14
C ILE A 53 -2.70 38.01 12.96
N ASN A 54 -2.02 37.92 14.11
CA ASN A 54 -2.16 36.79 15.04
C ASN A 54 -3.64 36.62 15.44
N ALA A 55 -4.25 37.70 15.97
CA ALA A 55 -5.65 37.70 16.37
C ALA A 55 -6.61 37.39 15.20
N TYR A 56 -6.31 37.83 13.98
CA TYR A 56 -7.13 37.49 12.80
C TYR A 56 -7.08 35.99 12.50
N ILE A 57 -5.88 35.40 12.38
CA ILE A 57 -5.70 34.00 11.99
C ILE A 57 -6.20 33.05 13.10
N GLU A 58 -5.99 33.39 14.38
CA GLU A 58 -6.50 32.63 15.53
C GLU A 58 -8.03 32.57 15.58
N ASN A 59 -8.72 33.63 15.15
CA ASN A 59 -10.18 33.71 15.12
C ASN A 59 -10.84 33.14 13.86
N LEU A 60 -10.08 32.64 12.87
CA LEU A 60 -10.66 31.93 11.72
C LEU A 60 -11.43 30.68 12.16
N SER A 61 -12.63 30.47 11.63
CA SER A 61 -13.58 29.48 12.11
C SER A 61 -13.91 28.47 11.01
N TYR A 62 -13.12 27.40 10.97
CA TYR A 62 -13.20 26.32 10.00
C TYR A 62 -13.01 24.95 10.67
N ASN A 63 -13.46 23.89 10.01
CA ASN A 63 -13.15 22.52 10.38
C ASN A 63 -12.12 21.95 9.38
N PRO A 64 -10.86 21.69 9.80
CA PRO A 64 -9.83 21.06 8.97
C PRO A 64 -10.28 19.76 8.29
N ASP A 65 -11.03 18.94 9.02
CA ASP A 65 -11.44 17.60 8.58
C ASP A 65 -12.51 17.68 7.49
N GLU A 66 -13.43 18.65 7.56
CA GLU A 66 -14.43 18.90 6.50
C GLU A 66 -13.80 19.53 5.25
N LEU A 67 -12.90 20.52 5.41
CA LEU A 67 -12.24 21.20 4.29
C LEU A 67 -11.38 20.27 3.42
N LEU A 68 -10.82 19.22 4.02
CA LEU A 68 -9.92 18.26 3.38
C LEU A 68 -10.52 16.84 3.30
N ASN A 69 -11.84 16.72 3.39
CA ASN A 69 -12.58 15.47 3.17
C ASN A 69 -12.06 14.29 4.02
N VAL A 70 -11.67 14.52 5.27
CA VAL A 70 -11.14 13.47 6.17
C VAL A 70 -12.23 12.45 6.49
N GLN A 71 -11.92 11.17 6.29
CA GLN A 71 -12.86 10.04 6.42
C GLN A 71 -12.81 9.42 7.83
N ASP A 72 -13.89 8.80 8.32
CA ASP A 72 -13.90 8.12 9.62
C ASP A 72 -13.43 6.66 9.50
N THR A 73 -12.13 6.49 9.27
CA THR A 73 -11.45 5.20 9.15
C THR A 73 -11.30 4.45 10.49
N GLY A 74 -12.07 4.80 11.53
CA GLY A 74 -12.05 4.13 12.84
C GLY A 74 -10.71 4.20 13.60
N GLY A 75 -9.78 5.05 13.15
CA GLY A 75 -8.39 5.13 13.63
C GLY A 75 -7.36 4.35 12.80
N SER A 76 -7.77 3.64 11.75
CA SER A 76 -6.89 3.03 10.74
C SER A 76 -6.43 4.05 9.70
N ALA A 77 -5.40 3.72 8.90
CA ALA A 77 -4.99 4.55 7.76
C ALA A 77 -5.95 4.41 6.55
N THR A 78 -6.55 3.23 6.38
CA THR A 78 -7.62 2.94 5.41
C THR A 78 -8.73 2.13 6.07
N GLU A 79 -9.94 2.18 5.54
CA GLU A 79 -11.08 1.34 5.91
C GLU A 79 -11.81 0.84 4.64
N ARG A 80 -12.42 -0.36 4.67
CA ARG A 80 -13.06 -0.97 3.49
C ARG A 80 -14.46 -1.49 3.81
N THR A 81 -15.47 -0.79 3.32
CA THR A 81 -16.86 -1.21 3.45
C THR A 81 -17.31 -2.00 2.22
N VAL A 82 -17.78 -3.23 2.42
CA VAL A 82 -18.50 -3.98 1.37
C VAL A 82 -19.86 -3.30 1.16
N THR A 83 -20.08 -2.72 -0.02
CA THR A 83 -21.34 -2.06 -0.38
C THR A 83 -22.30 -3.02 -1.10
N ASN A 84 -21.78 -4.09 -1.71
CA ASN A 84 -22.56 -5.08 -2.46
C ASN A 84 -21.82 -6.43 -2.51
N ASP A 85 -22.57 -7.55 -2.50
CA ASP A 85 -22.01 -8.91 -2.58
C ASP A 85 -23.00 -9.82 -3.31
N ASN A 86 -22.62 -10.31 -4.50
CA ASN A 86 -23.46 -11.15 -5.35
C ASN A 86 -22.71 -12.40 -5.78
N THR A 87 -23.43 -13.51 -5.94
CA THR A 87 -22.90 -14.76 -6.48
C THR A 87 -23.80 -15.27 -7.59
N ILE A 88 -23.25 -15.37 -8.80
CA ILE A 88 -23.94 -15.90 -9.99
C ILE A 88 -23.40 -17.31 -10.23
N ASN A 89 -24.30 -18.30 -10.18
CA ASN A 89 -24.00 -19.70 -10.42
C ASN A 89 -24.60 -20.17 -11.76
N THR A 90 -23.81 -20.89 -12.55
CA THR A 90 -24.21 -21.39 -13.89
C THR A 90 -23.77 -22.83 -14.13
N GLY A 91 -24.48 -23.53 -15.02
CA GLY A 91 -24.32 -24.96 -15.27
C GLY A 91 -25.29 -25.82 -14.45
N PRO A 92 -25.00 -27.12 -14.24
CA PRO A 92 -23.79 -27.83 -14.67
C PRO A 92 -23.74 -28.12 -16.18
N THR A 93 -22.67 -27.66 -16.83
CA THR A 93 -22.40 -27.89 -18.26
C THR A 93 -21.23 -28.86 -18.40
N LEU A 94 -21.43 -30.00 -19.06
CA LEU A 94 -20.42 -31.06 -19.21
C LEU A 94 -19.73 -31.45 -17.87
N GLY A 95 -20.48 -31.50 -16.77
CA GLY A 95 -19.94 -31.81 -15.43
C GLY A 95 -19.29 -30.64 -14.69
N GLN A 96 -19.30 -29.44 -15.25
CA GLN A 96 -18.69 -28.25 -14.66
C GLN A 96 -19.75 -27.24 -14.23
N LEU A 97 -19.64 -26.79 -12.98
CA LEU A 97 -20.34 -25.63 -12.43
C LEU A 97 -19.41 -24.42 -12.54
N PHE A 98 -19.94 -23.26 -12.90
CA PHE A 98 -19.18 -22.02 -12.97
C PHE A 98 -19.85 -20.97 -12.09
N GLU A 99 -19.15 -20.59 -11.03
CA GLU A 99 -19.56 -19.61 -10.03
C GLU A 99 -18.71 -18.35 -10.22
N CYS A 100 -19.35 -17.18 -10.34
CA CYS A 100 -18.70 -15.88 -10.23
C CYS A 100 -19.25 -15.16 -9.00
N ARG A 101 -18.36 -14.72 -8.11
CA ARG A 101 -18.69 -13.81 -7.02
C ARG A 101 -18.19 -12.41 -7.35
N THR A 102 -19.07 -11.43 -7.21
CA THR A 102 -18.78 -10.01 -7.44
C THR A 102 -19.06 -9.26 -6.15
N GLN A 103 -18.04 -8.60 -5.62
CA GLN A 103 -18.13 -7.78 -4.41
C GLN A 103 -17.75 -6.34 -4.77
N ASP A 104 -18.65 -5.40 -4.50
CA ASP A 104 -18.34 -3.98 -4.62
C ASP A 104 -17.93 -3.45 -3.24
N TYR A 105 -16.86 -2.66 -3.23
CA TYR A 105 -16.26 -2.07 -2.04
C TYR A 105 -16.20 -0.56 -2.20
N ASN A 106 -16.43 0.16 -1.10
CA ASN A 106 -15.92 1.51 -0.93
C ASN A 106 -14.66 1.44 -0.06
N LEU A 107 -13.60 2.15 -0.48
CA LEU A 107 -12.33 2.30 0.23
C LEU A 107 -12.19 3.76 0.67
N GLU A 108 -12.09 3.97 1.97
CA GLU A 108 -11.79 5.26 2.59
C GLU A 108 -10.33 5.27 3.06
N SER A 109 -9.65 6.42 2.94
CA SER A 109 -8.25 6.61 3.29
C SER A 109 -7.98 8.02 3.81
N ASN A 110 -6.97 8.18 4.67
CA ASN A 110 -6.49 9.48 5.15
C ASN A 110 -4.96 9.56 5.07
N PHE A 111 -4.43 10.61 4.44
CA PHE A 111 -2.98 10.87 4.34
C PHE A 111 -2.57 12.16 5.04
N ASP A 112 -1.47 12.12 5.78
CA ASP A 112 -0.76 13.26 6.36
C ASP A 112 0.64 13.48 5.77
N ASP A 113 1.25 12.43 5.20
CA ASP A 113 2.39 12.51 4.28
C ASP A 113 1.92 12.39 2.81
N VAL A 114 2.14 13.44 2.03
CA VAL A 114 1.59 13.62 0.68
C VAL A 114 2.64 13.36 -0.38
N ALA A 115 2.47 12.32 -1.19
CA ALA A 115 3.47 11.94 -2.19
C ALA A 115 3.44 12.83 -3.44
N ILE A 116 4.62 13.29 -3.86
CA ILE A 116 4.81 14.20 -5.00
C ILE A 116 4.90 13.36 -6.29
N LEU A 117 3.76 13.04 -6.90
CA LEU A 117 3.70 12.32 -8.19
C LEU A 117 3.91 13.24 -9.42
N ARG A 118 3.81 14.56 -9.22
CA ARG A 118 4.27 15.60 -10.13
C ARG A 118 5.19 16.51 -9.33
N PRO A 119 6.46 16.73 -9.71
CA PRO A 119 7.23 17.84 -9.16
C PRO A 119 6.49 19.17 -9.42
N THR A 120 5.83 19.72 -8.40
CA THR A 120 5.07 20.98 -8.47
C THR A 120 6.06 22.15 -8.45
N ASN A 121 6.86 22.24 -9.52
CA ASN A 121 8.06 23.05 -9.64
C ASN A 121 7.77 24.54 -9.34
N GLY A 122 8.10 24.98 -8.12
CA GLY A 122 7.91 26.35 -7.64
C GLY A 122 6.94 26.52 -6.47
N ILE A 123 6.05 25.55 -6.21
CA ILE A 123 4.99 25.65 -5.19
C ILE A 123 5.40 24.96 -3.88
N VAL A 124 5.64 23.65 -3.92
CA VAL A 124 5.98 22.86 -2.73
C VAL A 124 7.48 22.95 -2.45
N PHE A 125 7.84 23.67 -1.40
CA PHE A 125 9.19 23.73 -0.82
C PHE A 125 9.10 23.93 0.70
N PRO A 126 10.13 23.55 1.49
CA PRO A 126 10.12 23.73 2.94
C PRO A 126 9.85 25.19 3.35
N GLY A 127 8.80 25.41 4.13
CA GLY A 127 8.37 26.74 4.56
C GLY A 127 7.68 27.60 3.49
N ALA A 128 7.20 26.99 2.39
CA ALA A 128 6.17 27.59 1.54
C ALA A 128 4.88 27.84 2.35
N LEU A 129 4.18 28.95 2.07
CA LEU A 129 2.82 29.18 2.55
C LEU A 129 1.82 28.83 1.45
N VAL A 130 0.70 28.24 1.85
CA VAL A 130 -0.30 27.62 0.97
C VAL A 130 -1.71 27.76 1.55
N VAL A 131 -2.73 27.55 0.72
CA VAL A 131 -4.13 27.55 1.15
C VAL A 131 -4.55 26.14 1.58
N GLY A 132 -5.00 26.00 2.83
CA GLY A 132 -5.42 24.73 3.44
C GLY A 132 -6.88 24.38 3.15
N ASN A 133 -7.25 24.22 1.87
CA ASN A 133 -8.63 23.89 1.46
C ASN A 133 -8.67 22.72 0.45
N GLN A 134 -9.85 22.44 -0.10
CA GLN A 134 -10.08 21.32 -1.02
C GLN A 134 -9.13 21.28 -2.24
N GLY A 135 -8.54 22.42 -2.65
CA GLY A 135 -7.54 22.46 -3.72
C GLY A 135 -6.27 21.64 -3.43
N MET A 136 -5.95 21.38 -2.15
CA MET A 136 -4.83 20.50 -1.79
C MET A 136 -5.07 19.04 -2.20
N LEU A 137 -6.33 18.59 -2.36
CA LEU A 137 -6.65 17.19 -2.65
C LEU A 137 -6.11 16.70 -4.00
N ASP A 138 -5.90 17.63 -4.96
CA ASP A 138 -5.25 17.36 -6.25
C ASP A 138 -3.72 17.19 -6.14
N GLY A 139 -3.16 17.24 -4.92
CA GLY A 139 -1.74 17.06 -4.63
C GLY A 139 -0.87 18.29 -4.93
N ALA A 140 -1.47 19.37 -5.40
CA ALA A 140 -0.83 20.62 -5.79
C ALA A 140 -1.54 21.82 -5.11
N PRO A 141 -1.14 22.20 -3.89
CA PRO A 141 -1.86 23.20 -3.10
C PRO A 141 -1.66 24.62 -3.66
N ASP A 142 -2.66 25.49 -3.51
CA ASP A 142 -2.57 26.88 -3.98
C ASP A 142 -1.54 27.69 -3.17
N PRO A 143 -0.62 28.45 -3.80
CA PRO A 143 0.44 29.19 -3.11
C PRO A 143 -0.04 30.54 -2.55
N LEU A 144 0.32 30.83 -1.29
CA LEU A 144 0.01 32.10 -0.63
C LEU A 144 1.18 33.09 -0.77
N THR A 145 0.98 34.17 -1.55
CA THR A 145 2.07 35.04 -2.05
C THR A 145 2.22 36.39 -1.33
N LEU A 146 2.11 36.39 0.00
CA LEU A 146 2.41 37.57 0.83
C LEU A 146 3.92 37.72 1.14
N GLY A 147 4.32 38.90 1.59
CA GLY A 147 5.69 39.17 2.05
C GLY A 147 6.09 38.25 3.21
N ARG A 148 7.34 37.79 3.24
CA ARG A 148 7.80 36.71 4.13
C ARG A 148 8.90 37.16 5.09
N ALA A 149 8.77 36.75 6.35
CA ALA A 149 9.86 36.79 7.32
C ALA A 149 10.93 35.71 7.02
N PRO A 150 12.15 35.86 7.57
CA PRO A 150 13.15 34.79 7.56
C PRO A 150 12.62 33.48 8.13
N VAL A 151 12.98 32.35 7.52
CA VAL A 151 12.64 31.00 8.00
C VAL A 151 13.88 30.22 8.40
N THR A 152 13.78 29.43 9.48
CA THR A 152 14.77 28.42 9.85
C THR A 152 14.31 27.04 9.38
N LEU A 153 15.20 26.32 8.69
CA LEU A 153 15.00 24.97 8.19
C LEU A 153 16.08 24.03 8.74
N ARG A 154 15.71 22.76 8.94
CA ARG A 154 16.57 21.69 9.46
C ARG A 154 16.69 20.58 8.43
N LEU A 155 17.91 20.38 7.89
CA LEU A 155 18.29 19.29 6.98
C LEU A 155 18.86 18.10 7.78
N ASP A 156 18.16 16.96 7.79
CA ASP A 156 18.39 15.86 8.74
C ASP A 156 19.64 14.99 8.51
N LEU A 157 20.45 15.25 7.47
CA LEU A 157 21.59 14.42 7.06
C LEU A 157 22.56 14.02 8.22
N PRO A 158 22.95 12.73 8.31
CA PRO A 158 23.86 12.25 9.35
C PRO A 158 25.20 13.01 9.40
N GLY A 159 25.60 13.46 10.58
CA GLY A 159 26.90 14.13 10.77
C GLY A 159 26.98 15.59 10.31
N ILE A 160 25.92 16.17 9.70
CA ILE A 160 25.93 17.57 9.23
C ILE A 160 26.08 18.61 10.35
N GLY A 161 25.74 18.23 11.59
CA GLY A 161 25.83 19.10 12.76
C GLY A 161 25.03 20.40 12.59
N SER A 162 25.61 21.52 13.00
CA SER A 162 24.98 22.85 12.89
C SER A 162 24.93 23.41 11.46
N GLN A 163 25.61 22.81 10.48
CA GLN A 163 25.56 23.28 9.08
C GLN A 163 24.30 22.83 8.34
N GLY A 164 23.53 21.90 8.92
CA GLY A 164 22.17 21.58 8.47
C GLY A 164 21.10 22.42 9.14
N ASN A 165 21.46 23.53 9.82
CA ASN A 165 20.51 24.54 10.27
C ASN A 165 20.61 25.71 9.30
N ILE A 166 19.59 25.87 8.47
CA ILE A 166 19.59 26.76 7.31
C ILE A 166 18.64 27.92 7.60
N VAL A 167 19.15 29.16 7.61
CA VAL A 167 18.31 30.37 7.70
C VAL A 167 18.17 30.96 6.29
N VAL A 168 16.95 31.29 5.88
CA VAL A 168 16.65 31.89 4.58
C VAL A 168 15.87 33.19 4.79
N ASP A 169 16.55 34.33 4.63
CA ASP A 169 16.01 35.66 4.98
C ASP A 169 14.74 36.06 4.21
N ASN A 170 14.62 35.59 2.97
CA ASN A 170 13.43 35.78 2.13
C ASN A 170 13.10 34.41 1.48
N PRO A 171 12.20 33.60 2.06
CA PRO A 171 11.89 32.26 1.58
C PRO A 171 11.02 32.26 0.32
N THR A 172 11.68 32.00 -0.80
CA THR A 172 11.11 31.67 -2.11
C THR A 172 11.61 30.29 -2.51
N ASN A 173 10.96 29.59 -3.45
CA ASN A 173 11.49 28.31 -3.95
C ASN A 173 12.96 28.44 -4.39
N SER A 174 13.30 29.49 -5.15
CA SER A 174 14.67 29.74 -5.60
C SER A 174 15.69 29.91 -4.47
N SER A 175 15.37 30.66 -3.41
CA SER A 175 16.29 30.90 -2.29
C SER A 175 16.35 29.70 -1.33
N VAL A 176 15.25 29.00 -1.12
CA VAL A 176 15.21 27.78 -0.29
C VAL A 176 16.00 26.64 -0.95
N GLN A 177 15.77 26.35 -2.23
CA GLN A 177 16.54 25.31 -2.94
C GLN A 177 18.04 25.68 -2.99
N SER A 178 18.39 26.93 -3.34
CA SER A 178 19.80 27.38 -3.31
C SER A 178 20.48 27.16 -1.95
N SER A 179 19.77 27.39 -0.85
CA SER A 179 20.33 27.20 0.49
C SER A 179 20.41 25.73 0.90
N ILE A 180 19.51 24.87 0.40
CA ILE A 180 19.59 23.40 0.54
C ILE A 180 20.81 22.88 -0.25
N ASP A 181 20.98 23.28 -1.52
CA ASP A 181 22.11 22.90 -2.38
C ASP A 181 23.46 23.22 -1.71
N ASN A 182 23.59 24.41 -1.12
CA ASN A 182 24.80 24.82 -0.40
C ASN A 182 25.07 23.92 0.84
N ALA A 183 24.03 23.49 1.56
CA ALA A 183 24.18 22.61 2.71
C ALA A 183 24.51 21.16 2.30
N LEU A 184 23.94 20.67 1.18
CA LEU A 184 24.30 19.39 0.57
C LEU A 184 25.75 19.39 0.08
N GLU A 185 26.18 20.43 -0.63
CA GLU A 185 27.58 20.58 -1.07
C GLU A 185 28.56 20.65 0.12
N TRP A 186 28.20 21.37 1.19
CA TRP A 186 29.00 21.36 2.41
C TRP A 186 29.11 19.96 3.01
N TRP A 187 28.00 19.20 3.08
CA TRP A 187 27.99 17.83 3.59
C TRP A 187 28.86 16.90 2.75
N ASN A 188 28.71 16.96 1.42
CA ASN A 188 29.51 16.21 0.45
C ASN A 188 31.02 16.46 0.60
N ALA A 189 31.42 17.68 1.01
CA ALA A 189 32.82 18.07 1.16
C ALA A 189 33.42 17.86 2.56
N ASN A 190 32.60 17.77 3.62
CA ASN A 190 33.08 17.82 5.02
C ASN A 190 32.61 16.66 5.92
N ALA A 191 31.47 16.03 5.63
CA ALA A 191 30.84 15.02 6.49
C ALA A 191 30.67 13.65 5.80
N TYR A 192 30.53 13.62 4.48
CA TYR A 192 30.56 12.40 3.69
C TYR A 192 31.90 11.67 3.85
N GLN A 193 31.84 10.34 4.02
CA GLN A 193 33.01 9.47 4.01
C GLN A 193 32.94 8.58 2.77
N GLU A 194 34.08 8.35 2.11
CA GLU A 194 34.14 7.51 0.91
C GLU A 194 33.70 6.07 1.23
N GLY A 195 32.59 5.62 0.63
CA GLY A 195 31.94 4.34 0.95
C GLY A 195 30.87 4.40 2.05
N TYR A 196 30.56 5.57 2.60
CA TYR A 196 29.40 5.75 3.48
C TYR A 196 28.11 5.80 2.68
N VAL A 197 27.42 4.67 2.59
CA VAL A 197 26.04 4.64 2.13
C VAL A 197 25.14 5.22 3.23
N ASN A 198 24.58 6.39 2.98
CA ASN A 198 23.39 6.83 3.73
C ASN A 198 22.24 5.91 3.31
N ALA A 199 21.95 4.90 4.12
CA ALA A 199 20.89 3.94 3.85
C ALA A 199 19.55 4.67 3.92
N SER A 200 18.94 4.90 2.75
CA SER A 200 17.70 5.64 2.60
C SER A 200 16.62 5.06 3.50
N ASN A 201 15.89 5.93 4.21
CA ASN A 201 14.76 5.51 5.02
C ASN A 201 13.66 5.04 4.05
N SER A 202 13.61 3.72 3.85
CA SER A 202 12.88 3.09 2.76
C SER A 202 11.61 2.46 3.32
N SER A 203 10.47 3.12 3.12
CA SER A 203 9.17 2.51 3.43
C SER A 203 8.69 1.66 2.26
N TYR A 204 8.18 0.48 2.59
CA TYR A 204 7.72 -0.55 1.66
C TYR A 204 6.21 -0.76 1.83
N GLN A 205 5.45 -0.69 0.74
CA GLN A 205 4.03 -1.00 0.72
C GLN A 205 3.70 -1.81 -0.54
N ALA A 206 3.21 -3.04 -0.36
CA ALA A 206 2.69 -3.90 -1.43
C ALA A 206 1.21 -4.17 -1.21
N SER A 207 0.46 -4.32 -2.31
CA SER A 207 -0.97 -4.66 -2.26
C SER A 207 -1.39 -5.36 -3.56
N THR A 208 -2.17 -6.44 -3.43
CA THR A 208 -2.91 -7.04 -4.55
C THR A 208 -3.94 -6.03 -5.08
N SER A 209 -3.96 -5.83 -6.40
CA SER A 209 -4.64 -4.70 -7.03
C SER A 209 -5.85 -5.11 -7.86
N TYR A 210 -6.98 -4.49 -7.55
CA TYR A 210 -8.26 -4.65 -8.26
C TYR A 210 -8.59 -3.42 -9.12
N SER A 211 -8.15 -2.23 -8.73
CA SER A 211 -8.11 -1.06 -9.61
C SER A 211 -6.88 -0.20 -9.34
N SER A 212 -6.48 0.56 -10.37
CA SER A 212 -5.48 1.63 -10.30
C SER A 212 -5.66 2.51 -9.06
N LYS A 213 -6.88 3.03 -8.86
CA LYS A 213 -7.22 3.94 -7.76
C LYS A 213 -7.13 3.29 -6.40
N GLN A 214 -7.73 2.10 -6.21
CA GLN A 214 -7.67 1.37 -4.93
C GLN A 214 -6.21 1.08 -4.54
N PHE A 215 -5.42 0.55 -5.47
CA PHE A 215 -4.00 0.32 -5.22
C PHE A 215 -3.26 1.61 -4.86
N SER A 216 -3.57 2.72 -5.55
CA SER A 216 -2.93 4.02 -5.32
C SER A 216 -3.18 4.57 -3.90
N LEU A 217 -4.38 4.36 -3.36
CA LEU A 217 -4.70 4.74 -1.99
C LEU A 217 -4.04 3.80 -0.96
N ASP A 218 -4.00 2.49 -1.24
CA ASP A 218 -3.37 1.49 -0.37
C ASP A 218 -1.87 1.71 -0.15
N VAL A 219 -1.19 2.32 -1.12
CA VAL A 219 0.27 2.59 -1.08
C VAL A 219 0.62 4.06 -0.83
N GLY A 220 -0.36 4.87 -0.39
CA GLY A 220 -0.15 6.28 -0.05
C GLY A 220 0.41 7.13 -1.19
N LEU A 221 -0.03 6.84 -2.43
CA LEU A 221 0.31 7.54 -3.67
C LEU A 221 -0.98 7.76 -4.49
N ASN A 222 -1.87 8.72 -4.15
CA ASN A 222 -3.10 8.90 -4.94
C ASN A 222 -2.76 9.14 -6.44
N VAL A 223 -3.16 8.23 -7.32
CA VAL A 223 -2.79 8.25 -8.74
C VAL A 223 -3.42 9.42 -9.51
N GLU A 224 -4.44 10.08 -8.95
CA GLU A 224 -5.01 11.30 -9.52
C GLU A 224 -4.02 12.48 -9.45
N TRP A 225 -3.01 12.41 -8.56
CA TRP A 225 -1.86 13.31 -8.55
C TRP A 225 -0.88 13.07 -9.73
N ALA A 226 -1.04 12.01 -10.54
CA ALA A 226 -0.22 11.76 -11.74
C ALA A 226 -0.76 12.49 -12.99
N THR A 227 0.09 12.78 -13.98
CA THR A 227 -0.32 13.38 -15.27
C THR A 227 0.21 12.61 -16.47
N GLY A 228 -0.50 12.73 -17.61
CA GLY A 228 0.01 12.36 -18.92
C GLY A 228 0.46 10.91 -19.00
N SER A 229 1.71 10.70 -19.43
CA SER A 229 2.29 9.37 -19.57
C SER A 229 2.32 8.57 -18.26
N LEU A 230 2.49 9.22 -17.11
CA LEU A 230 2.48 8.55 -15.81
C LEU A 230 1.08 8.00 -15.50
N ALA A 231 0.06 8.84 -15.60
CA ALA A 231 -1.33 8.46 -15.38
C ALA A 231 -1.76 7.33 -16.34
N SER A 232 -1.49 7.46 -17.64
CA SER A 232 -1.87 6.45 -18.64
C SER A 232 -1.21 5.08 -18.48
N GLN A 233 -0.12 5.00 -17.71
CA GLN A 233 0.54 3.72 -17.43
C GLN A 233 -0.01 3.03 -16.19
N PHE A 234 -0.47 3.81 -15.20
CA PHE A 234 -1.09 3.30 -13.99
C PHE A 234 -2.60 3.15 -14.08
N ASP A 235 -3.25 3.59 -15.16
CA ASP A 235 -4.68 3.34 -15.41
C ASP A 235 -4.93 1.87 -15.81
N TYR A 236 -5.72 1.15 -15.00
CA TYR A 236 -6.17 -0.23 -15.23
C TYR A 236 -7.25 -0.64 -14.20
N GLU A 237 -8.06 -1.63 -14.57
CA GLU A 237 -8.96 -2.37 -13.69
C GLU A 237 -8.70 -3.88 -13.86
N SER A 238 -8.83 -4.66 -12.78
CA SER A 238 -8.78 -6.13 -12.85
C SER A 238 -9.99 -6.69 -13.59
N THR A 239 -9.81 -7.86 -14.21
CA THR A 239 -10.88 -8.56 -14.95
C THR A 239 -10.83 -10.05 -14.65
N THR A 240 -11.85 -10.80 -15.05
CA THR A 240 -11.89 -12.27 -14.94
C THR A 240 -10.75 -12.99 -15.69
N GLU A 241 -10.02 -12.30 -16.58
CA GLU A 241 -8.89 -12.83 -17.36
C GLU A 241 -7.52 -12.29 -16.91
N LYS A 242 -7.48 -11.20 -16.12
CA LYS A 242 -6.25 -10.54 -15.69
C LYS A 242 -6.34 -10.06 -14.24
N ARG A 243 -5.38 -10.49 -13.42
CA ARG A 243 -5.14 -9.97 -12.08
C ARG A 243 -3.92 -9.05 -12.06
N TYR A 244 -3.96 -8.06 -11.18
CA TYR A 244 -2.86 -7.12 -10.99
C TYR A 244 -2.36 -7.15 -9.55
N ALA A 245 -1.11 -6.75 -9.36
CA ALA A 245 -0.58 -6.34 -8.06
C ALA A 245 0.44 -5.24 -8.25
N GLY A 246 0.72 -4.50 -7.18
CA GLY A 246 1.78 -3.52 -7.19
C GLY A 246 2.52 -3.44 -5.86
N VAL A 247 3.66 -2.75 -5.93
CA VAL A 247 4.50 -2.42 -4.79
C VAL A 247 5.12 -1.05 -4.99
N VAL A 248 5.21 -0.29 -3.91
CA VAL A 248 5.83 1.03 -3.83
C VAL A 248 6.99 1.00 -2.84
N PHE A 249 8.09 1.57 -3.28
CA PHE A 249 9.26 1.89 -2.47
C PHE A 249 9.38 3.41 -2.42
N LYS A 250 9.07 4.04 -1.27
CA LYS A 250 9.42 5.45 -1.03
C LYS A 250 10.79 5.46 -0.35
N GLN A 251 11.82 5.91 -1.05
CA GLN A 251 13.21 5.93 -0.58
C GLN A 251 13.61 7.36 -0.21
N VAL A 252 13.50 7.71 1.08
CA VAL A 252 13.87 9.03 1.58
C VAL A 252 15.38 9.09 1.84
N PHE A 253 16.06 10.03 1.17
CA PHE A 253 17.49 10.29 1.31
C PHE A 253 17.77 11.24 2.47
N TYR A 254 16.94 12.28 2.61
CA TYR A 254 16.91 13.25 3.70
C TYR A 254 15.57 13.97 3.73
N THR A 255 15.26 14.62 4.84
CA THR A 255 14.11 15.51 5.00
C THR A 255 14.57 16.91 5.39
N VAL A 256 13.92 17.92 4.83
CA VAL A 256 14.08 19.32 5.23
C VAL A 256 12.80 19.79 5.92
N THR A 257 12.91 20.08 7.22
CA THR A 257 11.79 20.47 8.08
C THR A 257 11.89 21.95 8.44
N MET A 258 10.77 22.67 8.46
CA MET A 258 10.69 24.05 8.95
C MET A 258 10.51 24.06 10.47
N ASP A 259 11.25 24.93 11.17
CA ASP A 259 11.01 25.19 12.60
C ASP A 259 9.60 25.77 12.78
N THR A 260 8.84 25.22 13.74
CA THR A 260 7.42 25.58 13.94
C THR A 260 7.28 27.05 14.33
N PRO A 261 6.41 27.84 13.64
CA PRO A 261 6.18 29.24 13.98
C PRO A 261 5.82 29.46 15.45
N SER A 262 6.36 30.51 16.05
CA SER A 262 6.03 30.90 17.43
C SER A 262 4.66 31.57 17.56
N SER A 263 4.15 32.11 16.47
CA SER A 263 2.79 32.66 16.32
C SER A 263 2.39 32.65 14.84
N PRO A 264 1.09 32.67 14.49
CA PRO A 264 0.66 32.58 13.08
C PRO A 264 1.23 33.70 12.19
N GLY A 265 1.38 34.90 12.73
CA GLY A 265 1.88 36.07 12.02
C GLY A 265 3.40 36.09 11.81
N SER A 266 4.18 35.30 12.57
CA SER A 266 5.66 35.37 12.52
C SER A 266 6.29 34.81 11.24
N VAL A 267 5.49 34.38 10.27
CA VAL A 267 5.95 33.94 8.94
C VAL A 267 5.89 35.04 7.88
N PHE A 268 5.27 36.19 8.19
CA PHE A 268 5.09 37.32 7.29
C PHE A 268 6.12 38.43 7.55
N ASP A 269 6.51 39.15 6.50
CA ASP A 269 7.39 40.31 6.63
C ASP A 269 6.70 41.44 7.41
N THR A 270 7.47 42.27 8.11
CA THR A 270 6.95 43.39 8.92
C THR A 270 6.19 44.47 8.14
N SER A 271 6.29 44.49 6.80
CA SER A 271 5.48 45.37 5.93
C SER A 271 4.11 44.79 5.52
N VAL A 272 3.79 43.54 5.90
CA VAL A 272 2.49 42.92 5.65
C VAL A 272 1.49 43.39 6.69
N SER A 273 0.43 44.08 6.24
CA SER A 273 -0.65 44.52 7.12
C SER A 273 -1.76 43.49 7.27
N GLN A 274 -2.51 43.58 8.37
CA GLN A 274 -3.67 42.72 8.64
C GLN A 274 -4.70 42.77 7.51
N ALA A 275 -4.89 43.93 6.88
CA ALA A 275 -5.79 44.09 5.74
C ALA A 275 -5.32 43.31 4.49
N ALA A 276 -4.01 43.15 4.28
CA ALA A 276 -3.46 42.33 3.20
C ALA A 276 -3.65 40.83 3.51
N VAL A 277 -3.45 40.42 4.76
CA VAL A 277 -3.73 39.05 5.24
C VAL A 277 -5.21 38.70 5.04
N ALA A 278 -6.13 39.54 5.53
CA ALA A 278 -7.58 39.32 5.40
C ALA A 278 -8.13 39.46 3.96
N SER A 279 -7.32 39.97 3.01
CA SER A 279 -7.65 39.97 1.58
C SER A 279 -7.13 38.72 0.83
N ALA A 280 -6.32 37.88 1.49
CA ALA A 280 -5.63 36.75 0.89
C ALA A 280 -5.96 35.39 1.56
N MET A 281 -6.55 35.39 2.76
CA MET A 281 -7.01 34.20 3.47
C MET A 281 -8.19 34.51 4.39
N ASP A 282 -9.12 33.56 4.51
CA ASP A 282 -10.28 33.61 5.39
C ASP A 282 -10.56 32.20 5.99
N SER A 283 -11.81 31.90 6.34
CA SER A 283 -12.18 30.58 6.89
C SER A 283 -12.51 29.53 5.82
N ASP A 284 -12.78 29.94 4.58
CA ASP A 284 -12.96 29.05 3.42
C ASP A 284 -11.60 28.81 2.71
N THR A 285 -10.64 29.71 2.94
CA THR A 285 -9.27 29.71 2.41
C THR A 285 -8.20 29.83 3.51
N PRO A 286 -8.23 29.00 4.57
CA PRO A 286 -7.37 29.19 5.74
C PRO A 286 -5.87 29.01 5.41
N PRO A 287 -4.97 29.76 6.08
CA PRO A 287 -3.55 29.67 5.82
C PRO A 287 -2.94 28.40 6.39
N ALA A 288 -2.05 27.80 5.60
CA ALA A 288 -1.25 26.65 5.98
C ALA A 288 0.20 26.81 5.47
N TYR A 289 1.10 25.96 5.94
CA TYR A 289 2.51 25.97 5.56
C TYR A 289 3.06 24.55 5.36
N VAL A 290 4.00 24.40 4.44
CA VAL A 290 4.72 23.15 4.20
C VAL A 290 5.74 22.97 5.32
N SER A 291 5.40 22.16 6.33
CA SER A 291 6.23 21.95 7.52
C SER A 291 7.44 21.07 7.26
N SER A 292 7.36 20.18 6.27
CA SER A 292 8.46 19.27 5.90
C SER A 292 8.33 18.84 4.44
N VAL A 293 9.49 18.64 3.79
CA VAL A 293 9.60 17.99 2.47
C VAL A 293 10.67 16.92 2.56
N SER A 294 10.32 15.69 2.21
CA SER A 294 11.25 14.56 2.10
C SER A 294 11.74 14.43 0.66
N TYR A 295 13.06 14.28 0.51
CA TYR A 295 13.75 14.22 -0.76
C TYR A 295 14.30 12.81 -1.01
N GLY A 296 14.30 12.36 -2.26
CA GLY A 296 14.79 11.03 -2.63
C GLY A 296 14.20 10.53 -3.94
N ARG A 297 13.69 9.29 -3.91
CA ARG A 297 13.14 8.57 -5.07
C ARG A 297 11.89 7.75 -4.68
N ILE A 298 10.91 7.68 -5.56
CA ILE A 298 9.80 6.71 -5.50
C ILE A 298 9.98 5.71 -6.63
N ILE A 299 9.88 4.43 -6.32
CA ILE A 299 9.82 3.34 -7.30
C ILE A 299 8.46 2.66 -7.17
N MET A 300 7.70 2.65 -8.26
CA MET A 300 6.45 1.92 -8.39
C MET A 300 6.65 0.74 -9.33
N VAL A 301 6.28 -0.46 -8.90
CA VAL A 301 6.32 -1.68 -9.72
C VAL A 301 4.91 -2.24 -9.80
N ARG A 302 4.40 -2.46 -11.01
CA ARG A 302 3.13 -3.16 -11.27
C ARG A 302 3.40 -4.47 -12.00
N MET A 303 2.79 -5.55 -11.53
CA MET A 303 2.71 -6.84 -12.21
C MET A 303 1.30 -7.04 -12.79
N GLU A 304 1.22 -7.41 -14.06
CA GLU A 304 0.00 -7.89 -14.74
C GLU A 304 0.16 -9.39 -15.00
N THR A 305 -0.79 -10.21 -14.54
CA THR A 305 -0.77 -11.66 -14.76
C THR A 305 -2.07 -12.18 -15.36
N THR A 306 -1.96 -13.18 -16.24
CA THR A 306 -3.10 -14.00 -16.72
C THR A 306 -3.38 -15.19 -15.80
N ASN A 307 -2.64 -15.34 -14.68
CA ASN A 307 -2.94 -16.34 -13.67
C ASN A 307 -4.12 -15.89 -12.79
N THR A 308 -5.30 -16.44 -13.09
CA THR A 308 -6.56 -16.13 -12.41
C THR A 308 -6.76 -16.85 -11.08
N ASN A 309 -5.80 -17.68 -10.61
CA ASN A 309 -5.96 -18.42 -9.36
C ASN A 309 -5.86 -17.49 -8.13
N THR A 310 -7.02 -17.11 -7.59
CA THR A 310 -7.13 -16.28 -6.37
C THR A 310 -6.65 -16.99 -5.10
N SER A 311 -6.22 -18.26 -5.14
CA SER A 311 -5.51 -18.90 -4.01
C SER A 311 -4.04 -18.49 -3.89
N VAL A 312 -3.55 -17.60 -4.77
CA VAL A 312 -2.22 -17.02 -4.71
C VAL A 312 -2.36 -15.50 -4.57
N GLU A 313 -1.88 -14.98 -3.44
CA GLU A 313 -1.76 -13.54 -3.20
C GLU A 313 -0.58 -12.98 -4.00
N LEU A 314 -0.81 -11.90 -4.74
CA LEU A 314 0.13 -11.42 -5.77
C LEU A 314 1.08 -10.33 -5.26
N ASP A 315 0.74 -9.70 -4.14
CA ASP A 315 1.67 -8.94 -3.29
C ASP A 315 2.79 -9.84 -2.77
N ALA A 316 2.50 -11.02 -2.22
CA ALA A 316 3.51 -11.98 -1.76
C ALA A 316 4.44 -12.49 -2.90
N VAL A 317 3.94 -12.52 -4.15
CA VAL A 317 4.75 -12.80 -5.35
C VAL A 317 5.68 -11.62 -5.68
N LEU A 318 5.23 -10.38 -5.48
CA LEU A 318 6.05 -9.17 -5.64
C LEU A 318 7.04 -8.94 -4.49
N GLU A 319 6.71 -9.27 -3.25
CA GLU A 319 7.63 -9.27 -2.09
C GLU A 319 8.80 -10.22 -2.33
N TYR A 320 8.50 -11.44 -2.80
CA TYR A 320 9.48 -12.43 -3.22
C TYR A 320 10.38 -11.91 -4.35
N ALA A 321 9.80 -11.29 -5.38
CA ALA A 321 10.55 -10.72 -6.50
C ALA A 321 11.40 -9.49 -6.11
N GLY A 322 10.95 -8.72 -5.12
CA GLY A 322 11.64 -7.56 -4.55
C GLY A 322 12.75 -7.91 -3.55
N GLY A 323 12.94 -9.19 -3.22
CA GLY A 323 13.98 -9.64 -2.28
C GLY A 323 13.70 -9.33 -0.81
N VAL A 324 12.44 -9.09 -0.44
CA VAL A 324 12.06 -8.72 0.94
C VAL A 324 12.41 -9.86 1.90
N SER A 325 13.18 -9.53 2.94
CA SER A 325 13.85 -10.50 3.82
C SER A 325 12.89 -11.14 4.83
N GLY A 326 12.11 -12.12 4.35
CA GLY A 326 11.17 -12.91 5.16
C GLY A 326 10.49 -14.04 4.37
N VAL A 327 10.28 -13.87 3.06
CA VAL A 327 9.70 -14.91 2.21
C VAL A 327 10.71 -16.03 1.97
N GLY A 328 10.28 -17.29 2.12
CA GLY A 328 11.15 -18.46 2.04
C GLY A 328 11.79 -18.66 0.66
N THR A 329 13.04 -19.15 0.65
CA THR A 329 13.82 -19.35 -0.57
C THR A 329 13.20 -20.40 -1.52
N VAL A 330 12.97 -19.97 -2.77
CA VAL A 330 12.47 -20.75 -3.91
C VAL A 330 11.03 -21.26 -3.75
N ASN A 331 10.07 -20.53 -4.34
CA ASN A 331 8.70 -21.00 -4.55
C ASN A 331 8.42 -21.17 -6.05
N SER A 332 8.34 -22.41 -6.52
CA SER A 332 8.12 -22.73 -7.94
C SER A 332 6.84 -22.14 -8.54
N THR A 333 5.82 -21.90 -7.72
CA THR A 333 4.54 -21.30 -8.15
C THR A 333 4.70 -19.80 -8.41
N TYR A 334 5.44 -19.11 -7.54
CA TYR A 334 5.71 -17.68 -7.69
C TYR A 334 6.65 -17.46 -8.88
N ASP A 335 7.66 -18.32 -9.01
CA ASP A 335 8.56 -18.44 -10.17
C ASP A 335 7.82 -18.62 -11.51
N GLU A 336 6.73 -19.38 -11.55
CA GLU A 336 5.91 -19.60 -12.75
C GLU A 336 5.04 -18.39 -13.08
N ILE A 337 4.42 -17.78 -12.06
CA ILE A 337 3.65 -16.54 -12.20
C ILE A 337 4.56 -15.42 -12.72
N LEU A 338 5.71 -15.18 -12.10
CA LEU A 338 6.65 -14.12 -12.50
C LEU A 338 7.13 -14.27 -13.96
N LYS A 339 7.38 -15.50 -14.42
CA LYS A 339 7.77 -15.78 -15.83
C LYS A 339 6.63 -15.61 -16.84
N THR A 340 5.38 -15.61 -16.39
CA THR A 340 4.18 -15.49 -17.24
C THR A 340 3.45 -14.15 -17.07
N SER A 341 4.08 -13.21 -16.35
CA SER A 341 3.53 -11.89 -16.03
C SER A 341 4.34 -10.76 -16.66
N ASN A 342 3.68 -9.68 -17.04
CA ASN A 342 4.29 -8.46 -17.52
C ASN A 342 4.57 -7.52 -16.34
N ILE A 343 5.78 -6.95 -16.25
CA ILE A 343 6.12 -5.99 -15.18
C ILE A 343 6.41 -4.60 -15.75
N THR A 344 5.74 -3.60 -15.20
CA THR A 344 6.00 -2.18 -15.45
C THR A 344 6.72 -1.59 -14.25
N VAL A 345 7.89 -0.99 -14.46
CA VAL A 345 8.62 -0.22 -13.45
C VAL A 345 8.54 1.26 -13.80
N VAL A 346 8.12 2.09 -12.85
CA VAL A 346 8.14 3.54 -13.01
C VAL A 346 8.85 4.18 -11.82
N THR A 347 9.78 5.09 -12.14
CA THR A 347 10.62 5.84 -11.20
C THR A 347 10.24 7.31 -11.24
N ILE A 348 10.03 7.91 -10.07
CA ILE A 348 9.94 9.35 -9.87
C ILE A 348 11.12 9.77 -9.00
N GLY A 349 11.90 10.74 -9.46
CA GLY A 349 13.13 11.17 -8.80
C GLY A 349 14.40 10.42 -9.22
N GLY A 350 15.50 11.16 -9.29
CA GLY A 350 16.76 10.77 -9.91
C GLY A 350 17.12 11.71 -11.07
N ASN A 351 18.15 11.36 -11.84
CA ASN A 351 18.68 12.20 -12.94
C ASN A 351 17.80 12.21 -14.22
N ALA A 352 16.53 11.79 -14.09
CA ALA A 352 15.47 11.91 -15.09
C ALA A 352 14.14 12.12 -14.34
N GLU A 353 13.42 13.20 -14.66
CA GLU A 353 12.33 13.76 -13.84
C GLU A 353 11.18 12.76 -13.58
N ALA A 354 10.87 11.92 -14.59
CA ALA A 354 10.23 10.62 -14.40
C ALA A 354 10.70 9.64 -15.49
N ALA A 355 11.04 8.41 -15.10
CA ALA A 355 11.48 7.36 -16.02
C ALA A 355 10.56 6.14 -15.92
N SER A 356 10.18 5.55 -17.06
CA SER A 356 9.45 4.28 -17.11
C SER A 356 10.19 3.27 -17.95
N GLU A 357 10.28 2.06 -17.43
CA GLU A 357 10.87 0.90 -18.07
C GLU A 357 9.88 -0.27 -17.96
N ALA A 358 9.36 -0.73 -19.10
CA ALA A 358 8.62 -1.98 -19.18
C ALA A 358 9.63 -3.13 -19.17
N ILE A 359 9.63 -3.93 -18.11
CA ILE A 359 10.59 -5.00 -17.88
C ILE A 359 9.88 -6.35 -18.04
N ASN A 360 10.08 -6.98 -19.19
CA ASN A 360 9.67 -8.38 -19.37
C ASN A 360 10.63 -9.30 -18.60
N LEU A 361 10.17 -9.89 -17.49
CA LEU A 361 11.01 -10.80 -16.70
C LEU A 361 11.44 -12.06 -17.46
N ALA A 362 10.74 -12.44 -18.54
CA ALA A 362 11.08 -13.60 -19.35
C ALA A 362 12.42 -13.45 -20.11
N ASP A 363 12.88 -12.22 -20.37
CA ASP A 363 14.10 -11.93 -21.12
C ASP A 363 15.36 -11.83 -20.22
N ILE A 364 15.24 -12.10 -18.92
CA ILE A 364 16.30 -11.85 -17.92
C ILE A 364 17.06 -13.14 -17.61
N GLU A 365 18.09 -13.43 -18.42
CA GLU A 365 18.97 -14.61 -18.31
C GLU A 365 19.67 -14.78 -16.95
N SER A 366 19.69 -13.75 -16.10
CA SER A 366 20.29 -13.71 -14.77
C SER A 366 19.31 -13.93 -13.59
N GLY A 367 18.02 -14.11 -13.87
CA GLY A 367 16.97 -14.36 -12.86
C GLY A 367 16.43 -13.09 -12.16
N TYR A 368 15.57 -13.27 -11.16
CA TYR A 368 14.73 -12.21 -10.56
C TYR A 368 15.47 -11.06 -9.84
N GLY A 369 16.80 -11.08 -9.79
CA GLY A 369 17.62 -10.01 -9.22
C GLY A 369 17.53 -8.67 -9.95
N SER A 370 16.80 -8.58 -11.07
CA SER A 370 16.56 -7.34 -11.81
C SER A 370 15.79 -6.30 -11.00
N LEU A 371 14.65 -6.67 -10.39
CA LEU A 371 13.92 -5.77 -9.49
C LEU A 371 14.80 -5.36 -8.31
N ASN A 372 15.53 -6.30 -7.70
CA ASN A 372 16.52 -5.96 -6.68
C ASN A 372 17.56 -4.94 -7.20
N SER A 373 18.05 -5.03 -8.43
CA SER A 373 18.98 -4.03 -8.99
C SER A 373 18.35 -2.65 -9.24
N VAL A 374 17.03 -2.57 -9.48
CA VAL A 374 16.29 -1.30 -9.54
C VAL A 374 16.09 -0.69 -8.15
N ILE A 375 15.76 -1.54 -7.16
CA ILE A 375 15.42 -1.19 -5.77
C ILE A 375 16.67 -0.88 -4.92
N THR A 376 17.78 -1.58 -5.15
CA THR A 376 19.02 -1.51 -4.34
C THR A 376 20.27 -1.15 -5.17
N GLY A 377 20.10 -0.66 -6.40
CA GLY A 377 21.19 -0.20 -7.25
C GLY A 377 21.77 1.15 -6.81
N GLU A 378 22.76 1.66 -7.55
CA GLU A 378 23.46 2.91 -7.21
C GLU A 378 22.53 4.14 -7.15
N ASN A 379 21.38 4.10 -7.86
CA ASN A 379 20.33 5.13 -7.84
C ASN A 379 19.33 5.00 -6.67
N ALA A 380 19.49 4.01 -5.78
CA ALA A 380 18.64 3.80 -4.60
C ALA A 380 19.14 4.56 -3.36
N VAL A 381 20.30 5.20 -3.45
CA VAL A 381 21.00 5.87 -2.34
C VAL A 381 21.33 7.31 -2.72
N TYR A 382 21.47 8.16 -1.71
CA TYR A 382 21.98 9.51 -1.91
C TYR A 382 23.40 9.47 -2.48
N SER A 383 23.66 10.29 -3.49
CA SER A 383 25.01 10.67 -3.90
C SER A 383 25.03 12.13 -4.35
N ARG A 384 26.23 12.70 -4.58
CA ARG A 384 26.36 14.06 -5.09
C ARG A 384 25.72 14.23 -6.48
N ASP A 385 25.76 13.20 -7.30
CA ASP A 385 25.17 13.17 -8.65
C ASP A 385 23.72 12.64 -8.65
N ASN A 386 23.23 12.20 -7.48
CA ASN A 386 21.86 11.76 -7.22
C ASN A 386 21.37 12.31 -5.86
N PRO A 387 21.17 13.63 -5.71
CA PRO A 387 20.71 14.24 -4.47
C PRO A 387 19.24 13.97 -4.16
N GLY A 388 18.52 13.26 -5.04
CA GLY A 388 17.07 13.07 -4.96
C GLY A 388 16.28 14.30 -5.40
N VAL A 389 14.96 14.15 -5.47
CA VAL A 389 14.00 15.25 -5.72
C VAL A 389 12.97 15.26 -4.58
N PRO A 390 12.16 16.33 -4.41
CA PRO A 390 10.98 16.28 -3.54
C PRO A 390 10.08 15.09 -3.91
N ILE A 391 9.89 14.16 -2.97
CA ILE A 391 9.05 12.96 -3.16
C ILE A 391 7.86 12.91 -2.22
N ALA A 392 7.90 13.60 -1.08
CA ALA A 392 6.74 13.75 -0.21
C ALA A 392 6.78 15.07 0.57
N TYR A 393 5.62 15.55 1.02
CA TYR A 393 5.52 16.75 1.86
C TYR A 393 4.45 16.61 2.95
N THR A 394 4.59 17.43 3.99
CA THR A 394 3.65 17.55 5.11
C THR A 394 3.18 19.00 5.22
N ILE A 395 1.89 19.23 5.42
CA ILE A 395 1.32 20.57 5.63
C ILE A 395 0.76 20.71 7.05
N ARG A 396 0.88 21.91 7.62
CA ARG A 396 0.24 22.30 8.89
C ARG A 396 -0.53 23.59 8.74
N TYR A 397 -1.67 23.70 9.41
CA TYR A 397 -2.42 24.95 9.50
C TYR A 397 -1.64 25.99 10.30
N LEU A 398 -1.53 27.22 9.79
CA LEU A 398 -0.72 28.28 10.39
C LEU A 398 -1.33 28.81 11.71
N LYS A 399 -2.64 28.58 11.90
CA LYS A 399 -3.43 28.98 13.09
C LYS A 399 -2.95 28.35 14.40
N ASP A 400 -2.69 27.04 14.38
CA ASP A 400 -2.48 26.24 15.59
C ASP A 400 -1.42 25.13 15.39
N ASN A 401 -0.79 25.09 14.21
CA ASN A 401 0.17 24.08 13.78
C ASN A 401 -0.42 22.65 13.70
N THR A 402 -1.75 22.51 13.65
CA THR A 402 -2.40 21.20 13.42
C THR A 402 -2.02 20.63 12.07
N LEU A 403 -1.96 19.30 12.01
CA LEU A 403 -1.54 18.53 10.85
C LEU A 403 -2.68 18.46 9.83
N ALA A 404 -2.44 18.95 8.61
CA ALA A 404 -3.44 18.93 7.54
C ALA A 404 -3.52 17.52 6.94
N LYS A 405 -4.46 16.72 7.43
CA LYS A 405 -4.83 15.44 6.82
C LYS A 405 -5.69 15.66 5.60
N MET A 406 -5.54 14.82 4.59
CA MET A 406 -6.40 14.79 3.41
C MET A 406 -7.03 13.41 3.27
N GLY A 407 -8.35 13.36 3.21
CA GLY A 407 -9.10 12.12 3.08
C GLY A 407 -9.62 11.90 1.67
N TYR A 408 -9.63 10.62 1.27
CA TYR A 408 -9.95 10.15 -0.07
C TYR A 408 -10.91 8.97 0.02
N THR A 409 -11.83 8.87 -0.93
CA THR A 409 -12.70 7.70 -1.09
C THR A 409 -12.71 7.24 -2.54
N THR A 410 -12.74 5.92 -2.78
CA THR A 410 -12.96 5.34 -4.10
C THR A 410 -13.78 4.07 -3.99
N ASP A 411 -14.75 3.90 -4.89
CA ASP A 411 -15.36 2.60 -5.12
C ASP A 411 -14.43 1.71 -5.96
N TYR A 412 -14.47 0.40 -5.75
CA TYR A 412 -13.84 -0.60 -6.62
C TYR A 412 -14.59 -1.93 -6.57
N ARG A 413 -14.39 -2.76 -7.59
CA ARG A 413 -15.01 -4.09 -7.72
C ARG A 413 -13.97 -5.19 -7.63
N VAL A 414 -14.30 -6.24 -6.88
CA VAL A 414 -13.61 -7.53 -6.91
C VAL A 414 -14.53 -8.53 -7.61
N GLU A 415 -14.04 -9.16 -8.68
CA GLU A 415 -14.72 -10.28 -9.33
C GLU A 415 -13.80 -11.51 -9.30
N SER A 416 -14.32 -12.63 -8.79
CA SER A 416 -13.63 -13.91 -8.75
C SER A 416 -14.54 -15.00 -9.29
N CYS A 417 -14.11 -15.66 -10.36
CA CYS A 417 -14.84 -16.73 -11.02
C CYS A 417 -14.08 -18.05 -10.92
N GLN A 418 -14.75 -19.10 -10.46
CA GLN A 418 -14.18 -20.43 -10.26
C GLN A 418 -15.02 -21.52 -10.94
N THR A 419 -14.34 -22.53 -11.46
CA THR A 419 -14.99 -23.69 -12.10
C THR A 419 -14.91 -24.91 -11.20
N PHE A 420 -16.04 -25.29 -10.61
CA PHE A 420 -16.17 -26.48 -9.78
C PHE A 420 -16.60 -27.68 -10.61
N ARG A 421 -16.31 -28.89 -10.11
CA ARG A 421 -16.91 -30.12 -10.63
C ARG A 421 -18.26 -30.34 -9.95
N TYR A 422 -19.25 -30.81 -10.70
CA TYR A 422 -20.56 -31.13 -10.14
C TYR A 422 -20.45 -32.32 -9.16
N ASP A 423 -20.75 -32.09 -7.88
CA ASP A 423 -20.83 -33.13 -6.86
C ASP A 423 -22.11 -33.97 -7.05
N HIS A 424 -21.99 -35.29 -6.96
CA HIS A 424 -23.08 -36.22 -7.20
C HIS A 424 -23.57 -36.85 -5.90
N ALA A 425 -24.88 -36.71 -5.65
CA ALA A 425 -25.57 -37.54 -4.69
C ALA A 425 -25.45 -39.03 -5.07
N SER A 426 -25.47 -39.91 -4.07
CA SER A 426 -25.11 -41.32 -4.25
C SER A 426 -26.22 -42.18 -4.87
N VAL A 427 -25.79 -43.29 -5.47
CA VAL A 427 -26.62 -44.47 -5.68
C VAL A 427 -26.43 -45.40 -4.49
N ASP A 428 -27.54 -45.93 -4.01
CA ASP A 428 -27.62 -46.81 -2.85
C ASP A 428 -28.37 -48.07 -3.26
N VAL A 429 -27.77 -49.23 -3.02
CA VAL A 429 -28.29 -50.52 -3.48
C VAL A 429 -28.29 -51.49 -2.31
N ASP A 430 -29.47 -51.89 -1.86
CA ASP A 430 -29.69 -52.93 -0.85
C ASP A 430 -30.11 -54.22 -1.55
N ASN A 431 -29.43 -55.33 -1.25
CA ASN A 431 -29.64 -56.61 -1.92
C ASN A 431 -30.28 -57.65 -1.00
N ASN A 432 -31.60 -57.61 -0.92
CA ASN A 432 -32.45 -58.58 -0.22
C ASN A 432 -32.85 -59.77 -1.12
N SER A 433 -32.02 -60.13 -2.11
CA SER A 433 -32.22 -61.27 -3.00
C SER A 433 -31.20 -62.38 -2.76
N ILE A 434 -31.51 -63.61 -3.18
CA ILE A 434 -30.60 -64.76 -3.05
C ILE A 434 -29.37 -64.69 -3.96
N PHE A 435 -29.32 -63.74 -4.90
CA PHE A 435 -28.28 -63.60 -5.91
C PHE A 435 -27.27 -62.53 -5.51
N ASP A 436 -26.00 -62.72 -5.85
CA ASP A 436 -25.05 -61.61 -5.81
C ASP A 436 -25.35 -60.64 -6.96
N VAL A 437 -25.37 -59.35 -6.64
CA VAL A 437 -25.67 -58.23 -7.53
C VAL A 437 -24.40 -57.42 -7.73
N ARG A 438 -24.31 -56.67 -8.83
CA ARG A 438 -23.30 -55.62 -8.99
C ARG A 438 -23.82 -54.48 -9.86
N TYR A 439 -23.33 -53.26 -9.62
CA TYR A 439 -23.67 -52.10 -10.44
C TYR A 439 -22.42 -51.29 -10.80
N ARG A 440 -22.49 -50.54 -11.90
CA ARG A 440 -21.41 -49.63 -12.33
C ARG A 440 -21.99 -48.34 -12.89
N PHE A 441 -21.22 -47.26 -12.77
CA PHE A 441 -21.47 -46.01 -13.45
C PHE A 441 -20.90 -46.07 -14.87
N ILE A 442 -21.69 -45.63 -15.84
CA ILE A 442 -21.23 -45.30 -17.20
C ILE A 442 -21.49 -43.80 -17.34
N TYR A 443 -20.49 -43.01 -17.72
CA TYR A 443 -20.57 -41.54 -17.66
C TYR A 443 -19.57 -40.90 -18.59
N LYS A 444 -19.73 -39.61 -18.89
CA LYS A 444 -18.72 -38.80 -19.57
C LYS A 444 -17.88 -38.01 -18.58
N THR A 445 -16.58 -37.87 -18.84
CA THR A 445 -15.65 -37.12 -17.98
C THR A 445 -15.80 -35.61 -18.15
N ALA A 446 -15.69 -34.87 -17.03
CA ALA A 446 -15.80 -33.42 -16.94
C ALA A 446 -15.12 -32.66 -18.10
N GLY A 447 -15.83 -31.71 -18.71
CA GLY A 447 -15.35 -30.88 -19.82
C GLY A 447 -15.20 -31.60 -21.16
N THR A 448 -15.57 -32.88 -21.27
CA THR A 448 -15.35 -33.70 -22.48
C THR A 448 -16.58 -34.54 -22.82
N ASN A 449 -16.66 -35.04 -24.07
CA ASN A 449 -17.65 -36.05 -24.46
C ASN A 449 -17.13 -37.50 -24.35
N ASN A 450 -15.97 -37.71 -23.70
CA ASN A 450 -15.34 -39.02 -23.59
C ASN A 450 -16.09 -39.90 -22.58
N THR A 451 -16.68 -41.00 -23.05
CA THR A 451 -17.42 -41.94 -22.20
C THR A 451 -16.49 -42.92 -21.51
N VAL A 452 -16.61 -43.03 -20.19
CA VAL A 452 -15.92 -43.98 -19.32
C VAL A 452 -16.93 -45.01 -18.82
N ILE A 453 -16.54 -46.28 -18.91
CA ILE A 453 -17.27 -47.41 -18.36
C ILE A 453 -16.58 -47.79 -17.04
N GLY A 454 -17.24 -47.51 -15.91
CA GLY A 454 -16.70 -47.75 -14.58
C GLY A 454 -16.55 -49.24 -14.22
N GLY A 455 -15.72 -49.49 -13.20
CA GLY A 455 -15.66 -50.79 -12.52
C GLY A 455 -16.97 -51.11 -11.79
N TYR A 456 -17.22 -52.39 -11.55
CA TYR A 456 -18.41 -52.82 -10.81
C TYR A 456 -18.20 -52.74 -9.30
N ASN A 457 -19.18 -52.16 -8.62
CA ASN A 457 -19.39 -52.31 -7.19
C ASN A 457 -20.26 -53.57 -6.98
N THR A 458 -19.70 -54.64 -6.43
CA THR A 458 -20.47 -55.84 -6.06
C THR A 458 -21.25 -55.59 -4.76
N VAL A 459 -22.45 -56.15 -4.70
CA VAL A 459 -23.39 -56.09 -3.58
C VAL A 459 -23.89 -57.52 -3.36
N ASN A 460 -23.25 -58.24 -2.45
CA ASN A 460 -23.58 -59.64 -2.20
C ASN A 460 -24.97 -59.76 -1.54
N ASN A 461 -25.54 -60.97 -1.53
CA ASN A 461 -26.77 -61.28 -0.80
C ASN A 461 -26.73 -60.76 0.66
N GLY A 462 -27.75 -60.00 1.05
CA GLY A 462 -27.90 -59.41 2.39
C GLY A 462 -26.95 -58.25 2.69
N GLN A 463 -26.46 -57.54 1.68
CA GLN A 463 -25.55 -56.40 1.82
C GLN A 463 -26.11 -55.13 1.13
N ARG A 464 -25.67 -53.97 1.63
CA ARG A 464 -25.98 -52.64 1.09
C ARG A 464 -24.71 -51.94 0.59
N SER A 465 -24.81 -51.15 -0.47
CA SER A 465 -23.66 -50.46 -1.08
C SER A 465 -24.03 -49.07 -1.57
N VAL A 466 -23.39 -48.05 -0.99
CA VAL A 466 -23.58 -46.63 -1.30
C VAL A 466 -22.34 -46.08 -2.02
N LYS A 467 -22.51 -45.52 -3.23
CA LYS A 467 -21.44 -44.89 -4.02
C LYS A 467 -21.99 -43.74 -4.86
N SER A 468 -21.19 -42.70 -5.05
CA SER A 468 -21.44 -41.68 -6.08
C SER A 468 -20.65 -41.99 -7.37
N PRO A 469 -21.09 -41.52 -8.54
CA PRO A 469 -20.22 -41.23 -9.68
C PRO A 469 -19.07 -40.30 -9.25
N PRO A 470 -17.92 -40.28 -9.97
CA PRO A 470 -16.87 -39.31 -9.73
C PRO A 470 -17.34 -37.87 -10.03
N ASP A 471 -16.80 -36.91 -9.27
CA ASP A 471 -17.14 -35.50 -9.37
C ASP A 471 -16.98 -34.99 -10.81
N GLY A 472 -18.00 -34.27 -11.30
CA GLY A 472 -18.03 -33.75 -12.67
C GLY A 472 -18.21 -34.83 -13.73
N ALA A 473 -18.62 -36.04 -13.38
CA ALA A 473 -19.29 -36.92 -14.32
C ALA A 473 -20.55 -36.21 -14.89
N HIS A 474 -20.86 -36.46 -16.16
CA HIS A 474 -22.14 -36.06 -16.77
C HIS A 474 -22.64 -37.16 -17.71
N ASP A 475 -23.88 -37.04 -18.18
CA ASP A 475 -24.60 -38.09 -18.89
C ASP A 475 -24.53 -39.45 -18.14
N VAL A 476 -24.63 -39.40 -16.80
CA VAL A 476 -24.48 -40.57 -15.92
C VAL A 476 -25.61 -41.56 -16.16
N GLU A 477 -25.24 -42.80 -16.44
CA GLU A 477 -26.09 -43.99 -16.41
C GLU A 477 -25.61 -44.97 -15.34
N VAL A 478 -26.53 -45.77 -14.79
CA VAL A 478 -26.21 -46.88 -13.89
C VAL A 478 -26.63 -48.19 -14.53
N GLU A 479 -25.66 -49.07 -14.81
CA GLU A 479 -25.92 -50.42 -15.27
C GLU A 479 -25.89 -51.39 -14.08
N PHE A 480 -26.92 -52.23 -13.98
CA PHE A 480 -27.07 -53.26 -12.94
C PHE A 480 -26.93 -54.65 -13.55
N GLN A 481 -26.33 -55.57 -12.81
CA GLN A 481 -26.19 -56.98 -13.19
C GLN A 481 -26.39 -57.90 -11.98
N PHE A 482 -26.82 -59.12 -12.23
CA PHE A 482 -26.93 -60.18 -11.22
C PHE A 482 -26.21 -61.45 -11.68
N GLN A 483 -25.78 -62.28 -10.73
CA GLN A 483 -25.08 -63.52 -11.01
C GLN A 483 -26.07 -64.69 -11.18
N ASP A 484 -26.22 -65.18 -12.40
CA ASP A 484 -26.91 -66.44 -12.71
C ASP A 484 -25.88 -67.57 -12.78
N ALA A 485 -25.85 -68.40 -11.72
CA ALA A 485 -24.84 -69.42 -11.46
C ALA A 485 -23.38 -68.88 -11.56
N PHE A 486 -22.75 -69.00 -12.73
CA PHE A 486 -21.37 -68.56 -12.99
C PHE A 486 -21.27 -67.40 -14.00
N VAL A 487 -22.41 -66.83 -14.42
CA VAL A 487 -22.49 -65.82 -15.48
C VAL A 487 -23.22 -64.58 -14.98
N TRP A 488 -22.63 -63.41 -15.16
CA TRP A 488 -23.29 -62.14 -14.88
C TRP A 488 -24.24 -61.76 -16.03
N ARG A 489 -25.49 -61.42 -15.69
CA ARG A 489 -26.53 -60.99 -16.64
C ARG A 489 -27.02 -59.58 -16.31
N ALA A 490 -27.39 -58.82 -17.34
CA ALA A 490 -27.97 -57.48 -17.18
C ALA A 490 -29.33 -57.53 -16.47
N LEU A 491 -29.51 -56.67 -15.47
CA LEU A 491 -30.73 -56.53 -14.67
C LEU A 491 -31.59 -55.37 -15.22
N GLY A 492 -31.98 -55.52 -16.49
CA GLY A 492 -32.56 -54.45 -17.31
C GLY A 492 -31.50 -53.64 -18.08
N SER A 493 -31.95 -52.59 -18.76
CA SER A 493 -31.07 -51.61 -19.43
C SER A 493 -30.36 -50.70 -18.42
N PRO A 494 -29.23 -50.07 -18.78
CA PRO A 494 -28.69 -48.93 -18.04
C PRO A 494 -29.77 -47.87 -17.80
N ARG A 495 -29.78 -47.30 -16.59
CA ARG A 495 -30.74 -46.25 -16.20
C ARG A 495 -30.06 -44.88 -16.30
N PRO A 496 -30.45 -44.00 -17.24
CA PRO A 496 -29.88 -42.67 -17.36
C PRO A 496 -30.43 -41.72 -16.29
N TYR A 497 -29.54 -40.90 -15.72
CA TYR A 497 -29.87 -39.83 -14.78
C TYR A 497 -29.27 -38.48 -15.20
N GLY A 498 -28.20 -38.47 -16.00
CA GLY A 498 -27.49 -37.24 -16.38
C GLY A 498 -26.63 -36.72 -15.23
N TYR A 499 -27.29 -36.12 -14.23
CA TYR A 499 -26.70 -35.66 -12.98
C TYR A 499 -27.49 -36.20 -11.77
N LEU A 500 -26.80 -36.58 -10.70
CA LEU A 500 -27.44 -37.02 -9.47
C LEU A 500 -27.56 -35.86 -8.48
N SER A 501 -28.65 -35.10 -8.58
CA SER A 501 -29.01 -34.02 -7.63
C SER A 501 -29.65 -34.50 -6.33
N SER A 502 -29.87 -35.80 -6.18
CA SER A 502 -30.53 -36.42 -5.04
C SER A 502 -30.27 -37.93 -5.05
N GLN A 503 -30.10 -38.52 -3.87
CA GLN A 503 -29.77 -39.95 -3.72
C GLN A 503 -30.78 -40.84 -4.46
N LYS A 504 -30.31 -41.97 -5.00
CA LYS A 504 -31.13 -42.95 -5.73
C LYS A 504 -31.01 -44.31 -5.07
N CYS A 505 -32.04 -44.69 -4.33
CA CYS A 505 -32.06 -45.93 -3.56
C CYS A 505 -32.80 -47.04 -4.31
N PHE A 506 -32.22 -48.24 -4.30
CA PHE A 506 -32.74 -49.42 -4.96
C PHE A 506 -32.74 -50.61 -4.01
N GLU A 507 -33.84 -51.35 -3.99
CA GLU A 507 -33.89 -52.68 -3.41
C GLU A 507 -33.84 -53.73 -4.52
N VAL A 508 -33.04 -54.77 -4.33
CA VAL A 508 -33.08 -55.98 -5.14
C VAL A 508 -33.70 -57.12 -4.35
N THR A 509 -34.73 -57.75 -4.92
CA THR A 509 -35.44 -58.89 -4.33
C THR A 509 -35.62 -59.99 -5.36
N ASN A 510 -36.05 -61.18 -4.94
CA ASN A 510 -36.53 -62.22 -5.86
C ASN A 510 -37.83 -62.86 -5.36
N ASN A 511 -38.65 -63.34 -6.29
CA ASN A 511 -39.85 -64.11 -5.94
C ASN A 511 -39.53 -65.61 -5.74
N LEU A 512 -40.57 -66.39 -5.38
CA LEU A 512 -40.49 -67.85 -5.16
C LEU A 512 -40.18 -68.65 -6.44
N LEU A 513 -40.27 -68.05 -7.63
CA LEU A 513 -39.86 -68.63 -8.91
C LEU A 513 -38.43 -68.20 -9.31
N LEU A 514 -37.67 -67.64 -8.35
CA LEU A 514 -36.30 -67.13 -8.50
C LEU A 514 -36.16 -65.98 -9.51
N GLN A 515 -37.26 -65.31 -9.86
CA GLN A 515 -37.23 -64.13 -10.72
C GLN A 515 -36.80 -62.92 -9.89
N ILE A 516 -35.63 -62.38 -10.22
CA ILE A 516 -35.03 -61.20 -9.59
C ILE A 516 -35.68 -59.90 -10.08
N THR A 517 -35.82 -58.91 -9.20
CA THR A 517 -36.46 -57.60 -9.47
C THR A 517 -35.63 -56.46 -8.86
N LEU A 518 -35.43 -55.38 -9.62
CA LEU A 518 -34.73 -54.15 -9.18
C LEU A 518 -35.74 -53.00 -9.04
N SER A 519 -36.13 -52.72 -7.81
CA SER A 519 -37.15 -51.72 -7.46
C SER A 519 -36.49 -50.43 -6.97
N PRO A 520 -36.84 -49.24 -7.50
CA PRO A 520 -36.51 -47.99 -6.84
C PRO A 520 -37.32 -47.87 -5.54
N ILE A 521 -36.68 -47.42 -4.46
CA ILE A 521 -37.28 -47.23 -3.14
C ILE A 521 -37.04 -45.81 -2.62
N SER A 522 -37.73 -45.43 -1.54
CA SER A 522 -37.44 -44.17 -0.83
C SER A 522 -36.06 -44.25 -0.18
N CYS A 523 -35.30 -43.15 -0.23
CA CYS A 523 -34.10 -42.99 0.55
C CYS A 523 -34.47 -42.48 1.95
N ASN A 524 -34.52 -43.42 2.90
CA ASN A 524 -34.77 -43.19 4.32
C ASN A 524 -33.55 -43.59 5.15
#